data_AF-A0A2D5S4W2-F1
#
_entry.id   AF-A0A2D5S4W2-F1
#
_cell.length_a   1.000
_cell.length_b   1.000
_cell.length_c   1.000
_cell.angle_alpha   90.00
_cell.angle_beta   90.00
_cell.angle_gamma   90.00
#
_symmetry.space_group_name_H-M   'P 1'
#
loop_
_entity.id
_entity.type
_entity.pdbx_description
1 polymer ?
#
loop_
_entity_poly.entity_id
_entity_poly.type
_entity_poly.pdbx_seq_one_letter_code
_entity_poly.pdbx_strand_id
1 'polypeptide(L)'
;MRILRDSSILLSLLLVTGCISSPSSKPSPAGIRAVSLLDADVEGARFALYQRQSDGVWLFGGGSKAAAGEATEVMKFEEADRVAVADLMTRAGWLEDDHVPEAGPGPRRLDVSLTGSGARRQFTIRADGRSFDPAVTALLVRLRAIADRRFSNVIEALPRARPAGD
;
A
#
# COMPACT_ATOMS: atom_id res chain seq x y z
N MET A 1 -8.11 39.82 -56.31
CA MET A 1 -6.67 40.10 -56.05
C MET A 1 -6.44 39.95 -54.55
N ARG A 2 -5.53 39.06 -54.12
CA ARG A 2 -5.17 38.82 -52.71
C ARG A 2 -4.37 40.02 -52.18
N ILE A 3 -4.44 40.30 -50.86
CA ILE A 3 -3.29 40.47 -49.93
C ILE A 3 -3.75 40.92 -48.52
N LEU A 4 -3.32 40.12 -47.53
CA LEU A 4 -2.96 40.31 -46.12
C LEU A 4 -3.77 41.26 -45.18
N ARG A 5 -4.24 40.85 -43.99
CA ARG A 5 -3.62 40.30 -42.75
C ARG A 5 -3.42 41.44 -41.73
N ASP A 6 -4.11 41.36 -40.58
CA ASP A 6 -3.62 41.66 -39.22
C ASP A 6 -4.83 41.76 -38.26
N SER A 7 -5.07 40.75 -37.43
CA SER A 7 -4.46 40.58 -36.09
C SER A 7 -5.02 41.57 -35.06
N SER A 8 -5.98 41.12 -34.25
CA SER A 8 -6.02 41.41 -32.79
C SER A 8 -7.14 40.61 -32.12
N ILE A 9 -6.74 39.53 -31.47
CA ILE A 9 -7.50 38.69 -30.55
C ILE A 9 -7.30 39.27 -29.14
N LEU A 10 -8.37 39.42 -28.36
CA LEU A 10 -8.39 39.63 -26.90
C LEU A 10 -9.77 39.14 -26.46
N LEU A 11 -10.02 37.92 -25.97
CA LEU A 11 -9.45 37.13 -24.88
C LEU A 11 -9.47 37.86 -23.53
N SER A 12 -10.50 37.58 -22.71
CA SER A 12 -10.42 37.64 -21.25
C SER A 12 -11.44 36.67 -20.65
N LEU A 13 -11.01 35.42 -20.56
CA LEU A 13 -11.58 34.35 -19.77
C LEU A 13 -11.14 34.59 -18.30
N LEU A 14 -12.08 34.86 -17.39
CA LEU A 14 -11.83 34.80 -15.94
C LEU A 14 -12.36 33.46 -15.42
N LEU A 15 -11.59 32.41 -15.67
CA LEU A 15 -11.71 31.15 -14.93
C LEU A 15 -10.99 31.34 -13.59
N VAL A 16 -11.76 31.42 -12.51
CA VAL A 16 -11.25 31.25 -11.15
C VAL A 16 -10.95 29.76 -10.98
N THR A 17 -9.80 29.32 -11.49
CA THR A 17 -9.22 28.04 -11.09
C THR A 17 -8.54 28.26 -9.74
N GLY A 18 -9.27 27.92 -8.68
CA GLY A 18 -8.65 27.68 -7.38
C GLY A 18 -7.66 26.54 -7.53
N CYS A 19 -6.37 26.86 -7.52
CA CYS A 19 -5.32 25.88 -7.35
C CYS A 19 -5.48 25.27 -5.95
N ILE A 20 -6.15 24.12 -5.86
CA ILE A 20 -5.95 23.20 -4.75
C ILE A 20 -4.52 22.70 -4.91
N SER A 21 -3.60 23.36 -4.20
CA SER A 21 -2.24 22.89 -4.04
C SER A 21 -2.31 21.50 -3.42
N SER A 22 -2.06 20.47 -4.23
CA SER A 22 -1.86 19.12 -3.74
C SER A 22 -0.77 19.17 -2.66
N PRO A 23 -0.99 18.61 -1.46
CA PRO A 23 0.06 18.58 -0.45
C PRO A 23 1.26 17.85 -1.05
N SER A 24 2.42 18.51 -1.02
CA SER A 24 3.70 17.97 -1.44
C SER A 24 3.99 16.67 -0.67
N SER A 25 3.66 15.53 -1.26
CA SER A 25 4.13 14.23 -0.82
C SER A 25 5.64 14.18 -1.05
N LYS A 26 6.43 14.40 0.01
CA LYS A 26 7.88 14.18 -0.04
C LYS A 26 8.16 12.76 -0.57
N PRO A 27 9.21 12.57 -1.40
CA PRO A 27 9.54 11.25 -1.92
C PRO A 27 9.78 10.26 -0.79
N SER A 28 9.36 9.00 -1.00
CA SER A 28 9.61 7.92 -0.05
C SER A 28 11.12 7.78 0.17
N PRO A 29 11.59 7.52 1.41
CA PRO A 29 13.01 7.46 1.75
C PRO A 29 13.85 6.43 0.97
N ALA A 30 13.22 5.54 0.19
CA ALA A 30 13.86 4.40 -0.46
C ALA A 30 13.86 4.43 -2.00
N GLY A 31 13.47 5.53 -2.66
CA GLY A 31 13.37 5.58 -4.14
C GLY A 31 12.26 4.70 -4.75
N ILE A 32 11.59 3.88 -3.93
CA ILE A 32 10.39 3.12 -4.25
C ILE A 32 9.22 4.09 -4.43
N ARG A 33 8.59 4.04 -5.60
CA ARG A 33 7.39 4.82 -5.95
C ARG A 33 6.12 4.09 -5.58
N ALA A 34 6.02 2.79 -5.87
CA ALA A 34 4.84 2.00 -5.57
C ALA A 34 5.19 0.61 -4.98
N VAL A 35 4.28 0.07 -4.17
CA VAL A 35 4.40 -1.24 -3.51
C VAL A 35 3.06 -1.96 -3.65
N SER A 36 3.06 -3.27 -3.85
CA SER A 36 1.88 -4.12 -3.70
C SER A 36 2.27 -5.40 -2.98
N LEU A 37 1.55 -5.74 -1.92
CA LEU A 37 1.78 -6.90 -1.06
C LEU A 37 0.46 -7.66 -0.92
N LEU A 38 0.40 -8.90 -1.41
CA LEU A 38 -0.76 -9.79 -1.23
C LEU A 38 -0.38 -10.94 -0.29
N ASP A 39 -0.79 -10.86 0.98
CA ASP A 39 -0.69 -11.93 1.98
C ASP A 39 -1.87 -12.88 1.80
N ALA A 40 -1.61 -14.11 1.38
CA ALA A 40 -2.61 -15.12 1.08
C ALA A 40 -2.35 -16.39 1.89
N ASP A 41 -3.28 -16.71 2.79
CA ASP A 41 -3.39 -18.00 3.48
C ASP A 41 -4.64 -18.72 2.94
N VAL A 42 -4.40 -19.57 1.93
CA VAL A 42 -5.47 -20.20 1.14
C VAL A 42 -6.30 -21.15 1.99
N GLU A 43 -5.66 -21.96 2.83
CA GLU A 43 -6.36 -22.91 3.71
C GLU A 43 -7.19 -22.19 4.78
N GLY A 44 -6.68 -21.09 5.32
CA GLY A 44 -7.43 -20.27 6.27
C GLY A 44 -8.50 -19.37 5.64
N ALA A 45 -8.58 -19.32 4.31
CA ALA A 45 -9.37 -18.33 3.55
C ALA A 45 -9.10 -16.88 3.99
N ARG A 46 -7.85 -16.57 4.36
CA ARG A 46 -7.43 -15.24 4.80
C ARG A 46 -6.59 -14.59 3.72
N PHE A 47 -7.02 -13.40 3.32
CA PHE A 47 -6.31 -12.60 2.32
C PHE A 47 -6.22 -11.16 2.81
N ALA A 48 -5.08 -10.54 2.56
CA ALA A 48 -4.86 -9.12 2.81
C ALA A 48 -4.00 -8.53 1.69
N LEU A 49 -4.47 -7.41 1.14
CA LEU A 49 -3.79 -6.66 0.08
C LEU A 49 -3.39 -5.30 0.66
N TYR A 50 -2.11 -4.97 0.55
CA TYR A 50 -1.57 -3.67 0.91
C TYR A 50 -0.90 -3.07 -0.33
N GLN A 51 -1.37 -1.91 -0.78
CA GLN A 51 -0.75 -1.21 -1.91
C GLN A 51 -0.29 0.17 -1.47
N ARG A 52 0.88 0.59 -1.93
CA ARG A 52 1.34 1.97 -1.87
C ARG A 52 1.32 2.54 -3.28
N GLN A 53 0.62 3.65 -3.49
CA GLN A 53 0.62 4.40 -4.73
C GLN A 53 1.82 5.36 -4.81
N SER A 54 2.08 5.87 -6.01
CA SER A 54 3.18 6.81 -6.29
C SER A 54 3.11 8.12 -5.52
N ASP A 55 1.91 8.55 -5.14
CA ASP A 55 1.65 9.74 -4.32
C ASP A 55 1.83 9.49 -2.81
N GLY A 56 2.16 8.25 -2.42
CA GLY A 56 2.37 7.83 -1.04
C GLY A 56 1.09 7.40 -0.29
N VAL A 57 -0.08 7.42 -0.94
CA VAL A 57 -1.32 6.86 -0.39
C VAL A 57 -1.19 5.34 -0.31
N TRP A 58 -1.69 4.76 0.78
CA TRP A 58 -1.79 3.32 0.93
C TRP A 58 -3.24 2.86 0.71
N LEU A 59 -3.42 1.70 0.11
CA LEU A 59 -4.70 1.03 0.00
C LEU A 59 -4.63 -0.26 0.78
N PHE A 60 -5.74 -0.62 1.41
CA PHE A 60 -5.88 -1.87 2.14
C PHE A 60 -7.14 -2.61 1.68
N GLY A 61 -7.03 -3.92 1.46
CA GLY A 61 -8.15 -4.83 1.28
C GLY A 61 -8.00 -6.03 2.20
N GLY A 62 -9.07 -6.46 2.86
CA GLY A 62 -9.06 -7.64 3.75
C GLY A 62 -10.14 -8.65 3.39
N GLY A 63 -9.99 -9.88 3.90
CA GLY A 63 -10.96 -10.97 3.71
C GLY A 63 -10.97 -11.49 2.27
N SER A 64 -11.99 -12.28 1.90
CA SER A 64 -12.09 -12.88 0.56
C SER A 64 -12.06 -11.87 -0.59
N LYS A 65 -12.40 -10.60 -0.35
CA LYS A 65 -12.32 -9.51 -1.33
C LYS A 65 -10.87 -9.11 -1.67
N ALA A 66 -9.92 -9.31 -0.76
CA ALA A 66 -8.50 -9.02 -1.03
C ALA A 66 -7.87 -9.96 -2.08
N ALA A 67 -8.52 -11.10 -2.35
CA ALA A 67 -8.08 -12.06 -3.37
C ALA A 67 -8.39 -11.61 -4.81
N ALA A 68 -9.27 -10.62 -5.02
CA ALA A 68 -9.68 -10.15 -6.34
C ALA A 68 -8.82 -8.99 -6.89
N GLY A 69 -7.66 -8.71 -6.28
CA GLY A 69 -6.77 -7.63 -6.72
C GLY A 69 -7.27 -6.22 -6.39
N GLU A 70 -8.39 -6.10 -5.68
CA GLU A 70 -8.96 -4.82 -5.28
C GLU A 70 -8.74 -4.58 -3.79
N ALA A 71 -8.03 -3.49 -3.48
CA ALA A 71 -8.02 -2.97 -2.13
C ALA A 71 -9.37 -2.25 -1.90
N THR A 72 -10.09 -2.65 -0.86
CA THR A 72 -11.45 -2.18 -0.62
C THR A 72 -11.49 -0.83 0.10
N GLU A 73 -10.35 -0.36 0.62
CA GLU A 73 -10.24 0.84 1.42
C GLU A 73 -9.01 1.66 1.05
N VAL A 74 -9.17 2.99 1.08
CA VAL A 74 -8.09 3.96 0.89
C VAL A 74 -7.64 4.46 2.25
N MET A 75 -6.36 4.35 2.57
CA MET A 75 -5.81 4.86 3.82
C MET A 75 -4.51 5.62 3.63
N LYS A 76 -4.45 6.84 4.16
CA LYS A 76 -3.20 7.59 4.19
C LYS A 76 -2.40 7.14 5.41
N PHE A 77 -1.23 6.57 5.19
CA PHE A 77 -0.30 6.28 6.29
C PHE A 77 0.31 7.58 6.81
N GLU A 78 0.49 7.67 8.14
CA GLU A 78 1.24 8.74 8.77
C GLU A 78 2.73 8.66 8.45
N GLU A 79 3.47 9.76 8.59
CA GLU A 79 4.90 9.80 8.25
C GLU A 79 5.73 8.76 9.01
N ALA A 80 5.51 8.66 10.32
CA ALA A 80 6.18 7.67 11.16
C ALA A 80 5.88 6.22 10.72
N ASP A 81 4.68 5.94 10.21
CA ASP A 81 4.33 4.62 9.69
C ASP A 81 5.03 4.33 8.37
N ARG A 82 5.08 5.32 7.47
CA ARG A 82 5.78 5.20 6.19
C ARG A 82 7.28 4.92 6.39
N VAL A 83 7.92 5.63 7.31
CA VAL A 83 9.33 5.42 7.66
C VAL A 83 9.52 4.01 8.24
N ALA A 84 8.72 3.63 9.24
CA ALA A 84 8.84 2.30 9.86
C ALA A 84 8.65 1.14 8.87
N VAL A 85 7.71 1.26 7.92
CA VAL A 85 7.48 0.27 6.87
C VAL A 85 8.68 0.21 5.91
N ALA A 86 9.22 1.35 5.50
CA ALA A 86 10.41 1.39 4.66
C ALA A 86 11.61 0.73 5.36
N ASP A 87 11.84 1.02 6.65
CA ASP A 87 12.93 0.43 7.43
C ASP A 87 12.78 -1.10 7.59
N LEU A 88 11.55 -1.60 7.70
CA LEU A 88 11.28 -3.03 7.74
C LEU A 88 11.56 -3.71 6.40
N MET A 89 11.19 -3.07 5.28
CA MET A 89 11.51 -3.58 3.94
C MET A 89 13.02 -3.57 3.67
N THR A 90 13.73 -2.54 4.11
CA THR A 90 15.20 -2.48 4.04
C THR A 90 15.83 -3.62 4.83
N ARG A 91 15.41 -3.83 6.09
CA ARG A 91 15.93 -4.92 6.93
C ARG A 91 15.63 -6.32 6.41
N ALA A 92 14.57 -6.47 5.63
CA ALA A 92 14.25 -7.72 4.95
C ALA A 92 15.08 -7.94 3.66
N GLY A 93 15.96 -7.01 3.29
CA GLY A 93 16.78 -7.07 2.08
C GLY A 93 15.99 -6.83 0.79
N TRP A 94 14.68 -6.55 0.83
CA TRP A 94 13.82 -6.48 -0.35
C TRP A 94 14.16 -5.35 -1.32
N LEU A 95 14.96 -4.39 -0.85
CA LEU A 95 15.40 -3.25 -1.63
C LEU A 95 16.75 -3.51 -2.32
N GLU A 96 17.43 -4.60 -2.00
CA GLU A 96 18.72 -5.02 -2.57
C GLU A 96 18.50 -5.70 -3.94
N ASP A 97 19.39 -5.45 -4.91
CA ASP A 97 19.20 -5.89 -6.29
C ASP A 97 19.34 -7.42 -6.44
N ASP A 98 20.03 -8.07 -5.52
CA ASP A 98 20.29 -9.51 -5.45
C ASP A 98 19.41 -10.25 -4.42
N HIS A 99 18.34 -9.62 -3.93
CA HIS A 99 17.43 -10.25 -2.98
C HIS A 99 16.83 -11.55 -3.55
N VAL A 100 17.15 -12.67 -2.90
CA VAL A 100 16.54 -13.97 -3.16
C VAL A 100 15.57 -14.26 -2.01
N PRO A 101 14.25 -14.27 -2.25
CA PRO A 101 13.29 -14.58 -1.20
C PRO A 101 13.44 -16.04 -0.77
N GLU A 102 13.40 -16.29 0.54
CA GLU A 102 13.31 -17.65 1.05
C GLU A 102 11.96 -18.28 0.62
N ALA A 103 12.03 -19.52 0.16
CA ALA A 103 10.86 -20.30 -0.24
C ALA A 103 10.66 -21.45 0.76
N GLY A 104 9.76 -21.26 1.72
CA GLY A 104 9.31 -22.33 2.61
C GLY A 104 8.24 -23.24 1.97
N PRO A 105 8.10 -24.50 2.43
CA PRO A 105 6.97 -25.34 2.08
C PRO A 105 5.74 -24.92 2.91
N GLY A 106 4.74 -24.31 2.28
CA GLY A 106 3.55 -23.89 3.03
C GLY A 106 2.38 -23.34 2.20
N PRO A 107 1.14 -23.43 2.70
CA PRO A 107 -0.05 -22.90 2.03
C PRO A 107 -0.14 -21.37 2.06
N ARG A 108 0.69 -20.70 2.88
CA ARG A 108 0.72 -19.24 2.99
C ARG A 108 1.81 -18.66 2.09
N ARG A 109 1.47 -17.63 1.32
CA ARG A 109 2.39 -16.90 0.45
C ARG A 109 2.18 -15.39 0.55
N LEU A 110 3.24 -14.65 0.23
CA LEU A 110 3.22 -13.21 0.11
C LEU A 110 3.72 -12.83 -1.29
N ASP A 111 2.83 -12.33 -2.13
CA ASP A 111 3.20 -11.83 -3.47
C ASP A 111 3.60 -10.35 -3.35
N VAL A 112 4.83 -10.04 -3.74
CA VAL A 112 5.45 -8.71 -3.58
C VAL A 112 5.72 -8.10 -4.95
N SER A 113 5.29 -6.86 -5.16
CA SER A 113 5.64 -6.05 -6.34
C SER A 113 6.14 -4.69 -5.90
N LEU A 114 7.38 -4.36 -6.24
CA LEU A 114 8.05 -3.11 -5.92
C LEU A 114 8.34 -2.35 -7.21
N THR A 115 7.97 -1.07 -7.26
CA THR A 115 8.24 -0.20 -8.42
C THR A 115 9.10 0.98 -7.98
N GLY A 116 10.34 1.04 -8.46
CA GLY A 116 11.28 2.14 -8.24
C GLY A 116 11.35 3.13 -9.39
N SER A 117 12.36 4.00 -9.38
CA SER A 117 12.61 5.00 -10.44
C SER A 117 13.08 4.41 -11.77
N GLY A 118 13.68 3.22 -11.77
CA GLY A 118 14.24 2.60 -12.99
C GLY A 118 13.90 1.12 -13.20
N ALA A 119 13.26 0.45 -12.23
CA ALA A 119 12.96 -0.98 -12.33
C ALA A 119 11.69 -1.37 -11.56
N ARG A 120 11.03 -2.43 -12.04
CA ARG A 120 9.97 -3.15 -11.33
C ARG A 120 10.51 -4.50 -10.89
N ARG A 121 10.38 -4.82 -9.61
CA ARG A 121 10.74 -6.11 -9.02
C ARG A 121 9.48 -6.83 -8.56
N GLN A 122 9.39 -8.12 -8.86
CA GLN A 122 8.30 -8.97 -8.42
C GLN A 122 8.87 -10.28 -7.90
N PHE A 123 8.38 -10.73 -6.76
CA PHE A 123 8.76 -12.01 -6.18
C PHE A 123 7.69 -12.50 -5.22
N THR A 124 7.70 -13.80 -4.94
CA THR A 124 6.79 -14.44 -3.99
C THR A 124 7.59 -15.04 -2.85
N ILE A 125 7.22 -14.70 -1.62
CA ILE A 125 7.76 -15.32 -0.41
C ILE A 125 6.78 -16.41 0.01
N ARG A 126 7.28 -17.59 0.36
CA ARG A 126 6.46 -18.66 0.92
C ARG A 126 6.82 -18.90 2.38
N ALA A 127 5.79 -19.09 3.19
CA ALA A 127 5.96 -19.44 4.58
C ALA A 127 6.45 -20.89 4.74
N ASP A 128 7.26 -21.14 5.75
CA ASP A 128 7.44 -22.50 6.26
C ASP A 128 6.20 -22.87 7.10
N GLY A 129 5.41 -23.83 6.61
CA GLY A 129 4.05 -24.05 7.07
C GLY A 129 3.19 -22.78 6.94
N ARG A 130 2.76 -22.19 8.06
CA ARG A 130 1.90 -20.98 8.10
C ARG A 130 2.61 -19.71 8.57
N SER A 131 3.92 -19.79 8.84
CA SER A 131 4.71 -18.69 9.40
C SER A 131 5.78 -18.24 8.42
N PHE A 132 5.88 -16.92 8.22
CA PHE A 132 7.02 -16.34 7.52
C PHE A 132 8.22 -16.21 8.45
N ASP A 133 9.39 -15.92 7.90
CA ASP A 133 10.55 -15.51 8.68
C ASP A 133 10.24 -14.28 9.57
N PRO A 134 11.10 -13.97 10.56
CA PRO A 134 10.85 -12.87 11.49
C PRO A 134 10.75 -11.49 10.84
N ALA A 135 11.49 -11.22 9.76
CA ALA A 135 11.53 -9.91 9.11
C ALA A 135 10.21 -9.64 8.37
N VAL A 136 9.76 -10.62 7.59
CA VAL A 136 8.48 -10.56 6.87
C VAL A 136 7.31 -10.52 7.86
N THR A 137 7.38 -11.31 8.93
CA THR A 137 6.39 -11.29 10.00
C THR A 137 6.29 -9.92 10.65
N ALA A 138 7.41 -9.27 10.98
CA ALA A 138 7.43 -7.93 11.58
C ALA A 138 6.80 -6.88 10.66
N LEU A 139 7.06 -6.96 9.34
CA LEU A 139 6.42 -6.08 8.35
C LEU A 139 4.90 -6.26 8.31
N LEU A 140 4.42 -7.50 8.20
CA LEU A 140 2.98 -7.79 8.12
C LEU A 140 2.25 -7.40 9.41
N VAL A 141 2.86 -7.64 10.59
CA VAL A 141 2.33 -7.19 11.87
C VAL A 141 2.22 -5.67 11.92
N ARG A 142 3.24 -4.94 11.43
CA ARG A 142 3.22 -3.48 11.40
C ARG A 142 2.13 -2.95 10.48
N LEU A 143 2.02 -3.49 9.26
CA LEU A 143 0.98 -3.14 8.30
C LEU A 143 -0.43 -3.41 8.86
N ARG A 144 -0.60 -4.55 9.52
CA ARG A 144 -1.85 -4.91 10.17
C ARG A 144 -2.20 -3.96 11.31
N ALA A 145 -1.24 -3.64 12.17
CA ALA A 145 -1.46 -2.69 13.27
C ALA A 145 -1.85 -1.29 12.75
N ILE A 146 -1.25 -0.83 11.64
CA ILE A 146 -1.65 0.43 10.98
C ILE A 146 -3.10 0.35 10.51
N ALA A 147 -3.50 -0.75 9.87
CA ALA A 147 -4.88 -0.98 9.45
C ALA A 147 -5.85 -1.04 10.65
N ASP A 148 -5.51 -1.77 11.72
CA ASP A 148 -6.36 -1.96 12.90
C ASP A 148 -6.59 -0.66 13.69
N ARG A 149 -5.59 0.23 13.77
CA ARG A 149 -5.77 1.57 14.38
C ARG A 149 -6.88 2.39 13.74
N ARG A 150 -7.22 2.14 12.47
CA ARG A 150 -8.33 2.83 11.82
C ARG A 150 -9.69 2.31 12.29
N PHE A 151 -9.75 1.03 12.63
CA PHE A 151 -10.96 0.37 13.13
C PHE A 151 -11.10 0.46 14.64
N SER A 152 -10.12 0.98 15.39
CA SER A 152 -10.19 1.08 16.86
C SER A 152 -11.48 1.75 17.31
N ASN A 153 -11.83 2.88 16.70
CA ASN A 153 -13.03 3.64 17.08
C ASN A 153 -14.33 2.87 16.72
N VAL A 154 -14.33 2.10 15.63
CA VAL A 154 -15.48 1.26 15.25
C VAL A 154 -15.60 0.09 16.23
N ILE A 155 -14.49 -0.59 16.52
CA ILE A 155 -14.41 -1.72 17.46
C ILE A 155 -14.82 -1.28 18.87
N GLU A 156 -14.35 -0.11 19.31
CA GLU A 156 -14.74 0.49 20.60
C GLU A 156 -16.22 0.87 20.65
N ALA A 157 -16.81 1.25 19.52
CA ALA A 157 -18.23 1.57 19.40
C ALA A 157 -19.13 0.34 19.25
N LEU A 158 -18.57 -0.85 19.00
CA LEU A 158 -19.37 -2.08 18.94
C LEU A 158 -19.94 -2.39 20.33
N PRO A 159 -21.23 -2.75 20.44
CA PRO A 159 -21.77 -3.24 21.70
C PRO A 159 -20.93 -4.42 22.16
N ARG A 160 -20.33 -4.33 23.35
CA ARG A 160 -19.67 -5.48 23.95
C ARG A 160 -20.70 -6.58 24.06
N ALA A 161 -20.42 -7.75 23.49
CA ALA A 161 -21.27 -8.91 23.68
C ALA A 161 -21.46 -9.09 25.20
N ARG A 162 -22.71 -9.03 25.68
CA ARG A 162 -22.98 -9.46 27.05
C ARG A 162 -22.52 -10.91 27.16
N PRO A 163 -21.91 -11.30 28.29
CA PRO A 163 -21.72 -12.71 28.58
C PRO A 163 -23.06 -13.42 28.41
N ALA A 164 -23.08 -14.53 27.69
CA ALA A 164 -24.26 -15.36 27.58
C ALA A 164 -24.50 -16.02 28.95
N GLY A 165 -25.39 -15.43 29.75
CA GLY A 165 -25.89 -16.01 30.99
C GLY A 165 -25.82 -15.06 32.19
N ASP A 166 -26.98 -14.57 32.59
CA ASP A 166 -27.46 -14.74 33.97
C ASP A 166 -28.71 -15.65 33.90
#